data_AF-A0A661JKS1-F1
#
_entry.id   AF-A0A661JKS1-F1
#
_cell.length_a   1.000
_cell.length_b   1.000
_cell.length_c   1.000
_cell.angle_alpha   90.00
_cell.angle_beta   90.00
_cell.angle_gamma   90.00
#
_symmetry.space_group_name_H-M   'P 1'
#
loop_
_entity.id
_entity.type
_entity.pdbx_description
1 polymer ?
#
loop_
_entity_poly.entity_id
_entity_poly.type
_entity_poly.pdbx_seq_one_letter_code
_entity_poly.pdbx_strand_id
1 'polypeptide(L)'
;MVPLPLGLLKVERALLVTPNSETLFIKDTTVEVYEDVNCRRLLRGRGFVHNRSMVDLLEKSETFDIVLDFGDDIFFLLKKPLIQVGKVFDEKVRSTLHFSIGEAVSEISTKEACSYF
;
A
#
# COMPACT_ATOMS: atom_id res chain seq x y z
N MET A 1 -10.34 12.93 3.55
CA MET A 1 -9.15 13.65 4.05
C MET A 1 -8.25 12.62 4.72
N VAL A 2 -6.94 12.61 4.47
CA VAL A 2 -6.01 11.69 5.15
C VAL A 2 -5.79 12.18 6.58
N PRO A 3 -6.18 11.45 7.64
CA PRO A 3 -6.05 11.92 9.02
C PRO A 3 -4.69 11.55 9.66
N LEU A 4 -3.61 11.50 8.87
CA LEU A 4 -2.25 11.18 9.33
C LEU A 4 -1.39 12.45 9.46
N PRO A 5 -0.43 12.52 10.40
CA PRO A 5 0.48 13.65 10.50
C PRO A 5 1.31 13.85 9.21
N LEU A 6 1.66 15.10 8.90
CA LEU A 6 2.53 15.41 7.76
C LEU A 6 3.95 14.85 7.99
N GLY A 7 4.62 14.48 6.91
CA GLY A 7 5.99 13.96 6.92
C GLY A 7 6.07 12.47 6.59
N LEU A 8 7.26 11.91 6.82
CA LEU A 8 7.55 10.51 6.55
C LEU A 8 7.18 9.64 7.76
N LEU A 9 6.29 8.68 7.54
CA LEU A 9 5.77 7.75 8.52
C LEU A 9 6.25 6.34 8.20
N LYS A 10 6.64 5.62 9.26
CA LYS A 10 6.92 4.19 9.18
C LYS A 10 5.59 3.43 9.20
N VAL A 11 5.50 2.39 8.38
CA VAL A 11 4.38 1.45 8.39
C VAL A 11 4.88 0.13 8.96
N GLU A 12 4.20 -0.41 9.98
CA GLU A 12 4.59 -1.66 10.63
C GLU A 12 4.31 -2.86 9.72
N ARG A 13 3.13 -2.88 9.07
CA ARG A 13 2.77 -3.90 8.07
C ARG A 13 2.00 -3.29 6.91
N ALA A 14 2.28 -3.77 5.71
CA ALA A 14 1.54 -3.38 4.52
C ALA A 14 1.24 -4.60 3.66
N LEU A 15 0.02 -4.66 3.14
CA LEU A 15 -0.47 -5.72 2.27
C LEU A 15 -1.04 -5.11 0.99
N LEU A 16 -0.70 -5.71 -0.14
CA LEU A 16 -1.45 -5.61 -1.37
C LEU A 16 -2.54 -6.68 -1.34
N VAL A 17 -3.78 -6.33 -1.68
CA VAL A 17 -4.96 -7.20 -1.55
C VAL A 17 -5.71 -7.24 -2.89
N THR A 18 -6.05 -8.43 -3.38
CA THR A 18 -6.87 -8.60 -4.59
C THR A 18 -8.36 -8.69 -4.25
N PRO A 19 -9.28 -8.48 -5.22
CA PRO A 19 -10.71 -8.70 -5.02
C PRO A 19 -11.08 -10.13 -4.56
N ASN A 20 -10.21 -11.11 -4.82
CA ASN A 20 -10.40 -12.52 -4.43
C ASN A 20 -9.73 -12.84 -3.08
N SER A 21 -9.39 -11.81 -2.29
CA SER A 21 -8.76 -11.94 -0.97
C SER A 21 -7.37 -12.57 -0.97
N GLU A 22 -6.69 -12.64 -2.11
CA GLU A 22 -5.26 -12.96 -2.12
C GLU A 22 -4.45 -11.76 -1.64
N THR A 23 -3.40 -12.01 -0.85
CA THR A 23 -2.59 -10.95 -0.25
C THR A 23 -1.11 -11.11 -0.52
N LEU A 24 -0.39 -9.99 -0.61
CA LEU A 24 1.05 -9.93 -0.77
C LEU A 24 1.64 -8.85 0.15
N PHE A 25 2.62 -9.22 0.99
CA PHE A 25 3.30 -8.25 1.84
C PHE A 25 4.15 -7.27 1.03
N ILE A 26 4.02 -5.99 1.38
CA ILE A 26 4.93 -4.91 0.95
C ILE A 26 5.91 -4.67 2.11
N LYS A 27 7.17 -5.08 1.93
CA LYS A 27 8.23 -5.01 2.94
C LYS A 27 8.84 -3.61 3.02
N ASP A 28 9.37 -3.28 4.20
CA ASP A 28 10.04 -2.01 4.51
C ASP A 28 9.25 -0.79 4.03
N THR A 29 7.93 -0.80 4.32
CA THR A 29 7.00 0.20 3.81
C THR A 29 7.13 1.52 4.58
N THR A 30 7.23 2.62 3.83
CA THR A 30 7.17 3.99 4.34
C THR A 30 6.13 4.79 3.59
N VAL A 31 5.43 5.68 4.27
CA VAL A 31 4.41 6.57 3.70
C VAL A 31 4.77 8.01 4.01
N GLU A 32 4.82 8.86 3.00
CA GLU A 32 4.93 10.31 3.16
C GLU A 32 3.56 10.94 2.98
N VAL A 33 3.15 11.73 3.97
CA VAL A 33 1.93 12.53 3.95
C VAL A 33 2.34 13.99 3.75
N TYR A 34 1.78 14.63 2.74
CA TYR A 34 2.15 15.99 2.33
C TYR A 34 0.93 16.78 1.87
N GLU A 35 1.08 18.10 1.77
CA GLU A 35 0.07 18.98 1.19
C GLU A 35 0.50 19.41 -0.21
N ASP A 36 -0.42 19.40 -1.16
CA ASP A 36 -0.19 19.97 -2.48
C ASP A 36 -0.35 21.51 -2.45
N VAL A 37 -0.13 22.14 -3.61
CA VAL A 37 -0.28 23.60 -3.78
C VAL A 37 -1.70 24.12 -3.54
N ASN A 38 -2.70 23.22 -3.46
CA ASN A 38 -4.10 23.53 -3.19
C ASN A 38 -4.49 23.20 -1.73
N CYS A 39 -3.50 23.01 -0.84
CA CYS A 39 -3.69 22.59 0.55
C CYS A 39 -4.45 21.26 0.68
N ARG A 40 -4.37 20.38 -0.33
CA ARG A 40 -4.95 19.05 -0.27
C ARG A 40 -3.94 18.10 0.34
N ARG A 41 -4.36 17.40 1.39
CA ARG A 41 -3.55 16.35 2.00
C ARG A 41 -3.54 15.10 1.13
N LEU A 42 -2.35 14.72 0.68
CA LEU A 42 -2.08 13.55 -0.14
C LEU A 42 -1.15 12.59 0.61
N LEU A 43 -1.04 11.37 0.08
CA LEU A 43 -0.06 10.40 0.55
C LEU A 43 0.62 9.72 -0.64
N ARG A 44 1.89 9.41 -0.47
CA ARG A 44 2.62 8.49 -1.34
C ARG A 44 3.39 7.51 -0.48
N GLY A 45 3.43 6.25 -0.88
CA GLY A 45 4.20 5.23 -0.19
C GLY A 45 5.19 4.54 -1.10
N ARG A 46 6.12 3.86 -0.46
CA ARG A 46 7.09 2.99 -1.11
C ARG A 46 7.38 1.80 -0.22
N GLY A 47 7.75 0.69 -0.84
CA GLY A 47 8.26 -0.49 -0.17
C GLY A 47 8.79 -1.49 -1.18
N PHE A 48 8.98 -2.74 -0.75
CA PHE A 48 9.53 -3.81 -1.57
C PHE A 48 8.55 -4.97 -1.69
N VAL A 49 8.43 -5.50 -2.91
CA VAL A 49 7.70 -6.74 -3.18
C VAL A 49 8.62 -7.78 -3.78
N HIS A 50 8.33 -9.06 -3.55
CA HIS A 50 9.01 -10.14 -4.22
C HIS A 50 8.50 -10.24 -5.66
N ASN A 51 9.40 -10.17 -6.64
CA ASN A 51 9.05 -10.08 -8.05
C ASN A 51 8.13 -11.19 -8.53
N ARG A 52 8.49 -12.44 -8.22
CA ARG A 52 7.70 -13.61 -8.61
C ARG A 52 6.29 -13.55 -8.07
N SER A 53 6.14 -13.21 -6.79
CA SER A 53 4.83 -13.12 -6.14
C SER A 53 3.99 -11.97 -6.69
N MET A 54 4.63 -10.85 -7.07
CA MET A 54 3.94 -9.73 -7.72
C MET A 54 3.45 -10.11 -9.12
N VAL A 55 4.26 -10.82 -9.92
CA VAL A 55 3.87 -11.31 -11.25
C VAL A 55 2.71 -12.28 -11.14
N ASP A 56 2.80 -13.28 -10.25
CA ASP A 56 1.72 -14.24 -10.00
C ASP A 56 0.41 -13.53 -9.61
N LEU A 57 0.49 -12.41 -8.87
CA LEU A 57 -0.65 -11.61 -8.46
C LEU A 57 -1.23 -10.78 -9.62
N LEU A 58 -0.36 -10.20 -10.46
CA LEU A 58 -0.73 -9.41 -11.65
C LEU A 58 -1.39 -10.26 -12.74
N GLU A 59 -1.03 -11.54 -12.88
CA GLU A 59 -1.70 -12.45 -13.80
C GLU A 59 -3.14 -12.76 -13.38
N LYS A 60 -3.45 -12.62 -12.09
CA LYS A 60 -4.78 -12.93 -11.52
C LYS A 60 -5.68 -11.71 -11.37
N SER A 61 -5.10 -10.51 -11.22
CA SER A 61 -5.88 -9.29 -11.06
C SER A 61 -5.14 -8.06 -11.60
N GLU A 62 -5.90 -7.15 -12.20
CA GLU A 62 -5.40 -5.82 -12.62
C GLU A 62 -5.72 -4.74 -11.57
N THR A 63 -6.46 -5.11 -10.52
CA THR A 63 -6.94 -4.19 -9.50
C THR A 63 -6.56 -4.68 -8.12
N PHE A 64 -6.09 -3.76 -7.29
CA PHE A 64 -5.62 -4.08 -5.96
C PHE A 64 -6.08 -3.02 -4.99
N ASP A 65 -6.19 -3.38 -3.73
CA ASP A 65 -6.22 -2.45 -2.61
C ASP A 65 -4.91 -2.56 -1.82
N ILE A 66 -4.59 -1.54 -1.02
CA ILE A 66 -3.48 -1.62 -0.06
C ILE A 66 -4.01 -1.41 1.35
N VAL A 67 -3.69 -2.35 2.24
CA VAL A 67 -3.93 -2.20 3.69
C VAL A 67 -2.62 -1.79 4.35
N LEU A 68 -2.66 -0.72 5.14
CA LEU A 68 -1.56 -0.19 5.92
C LEU A 68 -1.87 -0.32 7.40
N ASP A 69 -0.92 -0.84 8.15
CA ASP A 69 -0.94 -0.92 9.61
C ASP A 69 0.19 -0.04 10.15
N PHE A 70 -0.17 1.03 10.85
CA PHE A 70 0.76 1.96 11.47
C PHE A 70 1.09 1.59 12.93
N GLY A 71 0.57 0.48 13.44
CA GLY A 71 0.58 0.14 14.86
C GLY A 71 -0.54 0.84 15.64
N ASP A 72 -0.62 0.58 16.94
CA ASP A 72 -1.55 1.24 17.87
C ASP A 72 -3.03 1.25 17.41
N ASP A 73 -3.45 0.16 16.76
CA ASP A 73 -4.80 0.00 16.17
C ASP A 73 -5.13 0.99 15.04
N ILE A 74 -4.12 1.62 14.42
CA ILE A 74 -4.29 2.57 13.32
C ILE A 74 -4.11 1.87 11.98
N PHE A 75 -5.22 1.66 11.27
CA PHE A 75 -5.24 0.97 9.99
C PHE A 75 -5.85 1.83 8.88
N PHE A 76 -5.27 1.76 7.69
CA PHE A 76 -5.77 2.45 6.51
C PHE A 76 -5.95 1.50 5.34
N LEU A 77 -7.02 1.72 4.59
CA LEU A 77 -7.30 1.06 3.32
C LEU A 77 -7.19 2.09 2.20
N LEU A 78 -6.32 1.81 1.24
CA LEU A 78 -6.22 2.52 -0.02
C LEU A 78 -6.95 1.70 -1.07
N LYS A 79 -8.09 2.22 -1.53
CA LYS A 79 -8.87 1.60 -2.59
C LYS A 79 -8.27 1.93 -3.95
N LYS A 80 -8.00 0.89 -4.76
CA LYS A 80 -7.42 1.00 -6.11
C LYS A 80 -6.30 2.04 -6.20
N PRO A 81 -5.21 1.89 -5.44
CA PRO A 81 -4.13 2.87 -5.47
C PRO A 81 -3.45 2.85 -6.84
N LEU A 82 -2.86 3.98 -7.20
CA LEU A 82 -1.96 4.01 -8.36
C LEU A 82 -0.66 3.33 -7.93
N ILE A 83 -0.28 2.25 -8.63
CA ILE A 83 0.91 1.46 -8.31
C ILE A 83 1.91 1.58 -9.45
N GLN A 84 3.18 1.83 -9.09
CA GLN A 84 4.31 1.78 -10.01
C GLN A 84 5.35 0.80 -9.45
N VAL A 85 5.68 -0.24 -10.23
CA VAL A 85 6.69 -1.22 -9.85
C VAL A 85 7.89 -1.11 -10.78
N GLY A 86 9.10 -1.13 -10.23
CA GLY A 86 10.32 -1.16 -11.02
C GLY A 86 10.36 -2.37 -11.96
N LYS A 87 10.72 -2.17 -13.23
CA LYS A 87 10.71 -3.20 -14.30
C LYS A 87 11.85 -4.23 -14.23
N VAL A 88 12.45 -4.47 -13.07
CA VAL A 88 13.59 -5.41 -12.96
C VAL A 88 13.05 -6.79 -12.62
N PHE A 89 12.84 -7.63 -13.62
CA PHE A 89 12.35 -9.01 -13.48
C PHE A 89 13.52 -9.99 -13.30
N ASP A 90 14.06 -10.06 -12.09
CA ASP A 90 15.00 -11.11 -11.67
C ASP A 90 14.47 -11.76 -10.38
N GLU A 91 14.46 -13.10 -10.32
CA GLU A 91 13.92 -13.88 -9.18
C GLU A 91 14.68 -13.62 -7.87
N LYS A 92 15.91 -13.09 -7.93
CA LYS A 92 16.73 -12.75 -6.76
C LYS A 92 16.61 -11.28 -6.35
N VAL A 93 15.84 -10.48 -7.07
CA VAL A 93 15.71 -9.03 -6.87
C VAL A 93 14.36 -8.71 -6.24
N ARG A 94 14.37 -7.87 -5.21
CA ARG A 94 13.16 -7.20 -4.71
C ARG A 94 12.91 -5.96 -5.55
N SER A 95 11.74 -5.84 -6.14
CA SER A 95 11.37 -4.59 -6.82
C SER A 95 10.84 -3.58 -5.83
N THR A 96 11.23 -2.33 -6.05
CA THR A 96 10.59 -1.20 -5.37
C THR A 96 9.19 -1.02 -5.95
N LEU A 97 8.20 -1.00 -5.06
CA LEU A 97 6.82 -0.66 -5.34
C LEU A 97 6.56 0.74 -4.79
N HIS A 98 6.17 1.65 -5.65
CA HIS A 98 5.65 2.96 -5.29
C HIS A 98 4.13 2.94 -5.40
N PHE A 99 3.45 3.60 -4.47
CA PHE A 99 2.00 3.75 -4.51
C PHE A 99 1.55 5.15 -4.12
N SER A 100 0.41 5.59 -4.64
CA SER A 100 -0.26 6.81 -4.23
C SER A 100 -1.77 6.63 -4.21
N ILE A 101 -2.48 7.63 -3.68
CA ILE A 101 -3.96 7.64 -3.71
C ILE A 101 -4.43 7.49 -5.16
N GLY A 102 -5.32 6.51 -5.38
CA GLY A 102 -6.06 6.34 -6.63
C GLY A 102 -7.51 6.73 -6.42
N GLU A 103 -8.36 5.78 -6.02
CA GLU A 103 -9.79 6.02 -5.82
C GLU A 103 -10.09 6.68 -4.46
N ALA A 104 -9.71 6.02 -3.37
CA ALA A 104 -10.01 6.51 -2.02
C ALA A 104 -9.00 6.03 -0.98
N VAL A 105 -8.99 6.72 0.15
CA VAL A 105 -8.27 6.34 1.36
C VAL A 105 -9.18 6.53 2.56
N SER A 106 -9.29 5.49 3.38
CA SER A 106 -10.13 5.49 4.58
C SER A 106 -9.41 4.77 5.73
N GLU A 107 -9.60 5.29 6.93
CA GLU A 107 -9.29 4.55 8.15
C GLU A 107 -10.27 3.39 8.29
N ILE A 108 -9.79 2.21 8.69
CA ILE A 108 -10.61 1.02 8.88
C ILE A 108 -10.49 0.51 10.33
N SER A 109 -11.52 -0.19 10.80
CA SER A 109 -11.51 -0.75 12.15
C SER A 109 -10.51 -1.91 12.29
N THR A 110 -10.01 -2.16 13.51
CA THR A 110 -9.20 -3.36 13.82
C THR A 110 -9.89 -4.65 13.38
N LYS A 111 -11.22 -4.76 13.56
CA LYS A 111 -11.98 -5.94 13.14
C LYS A 111 -11.90 -6.16 11.63
N GLU A 112 -12.00 -5.09 10.85
CA GLU A 112 -11.87 -5.16 9.40
C GLU A 112 -10.42 -5.47 9.00
N ALA A 113 -9.44 -4.83 9.62
CA ALA A 113 -8.01 -5.07 9.38
C ALA A 113 -7.63 -6.55 9.61
N CYS A 114 -8.12 -7.17 10.68
CA CYS A 114 -7.91 -8.59 10.98
C CYS A 114 -8.49 -9.56 9.95
N SER A 115 -9.34 -9.11 9.01
CA SER A 115 -9.79 -9.98 7.91
C SER A 115 -8.76 -10.11 6.78
N TYR A 116 -7.73 -9.25 6.77
CA TYR A 116 -6.67 -9.24 5.76
C TYR A 116 -5.36 -9.89 6.23
N PHE A 117 -5.13 -9.94 7.55
CA PHE A 117 -3.96 -10.54 8.20
C PHE A 117 -4.27 -11.92 8.76
#